data_AF-A0A537LPJ3-F1
#
_entry.id   AF-A0A537LPJ3-F1
#
_cell.length_a   1.000
_cell.length_b   1.000
_cell.length_c   1.000
_cell.angle_alpha   90.00
_cell.angle_beta   90.00
_cell.angle_gamma   90.00
#
_symmetry.space_group_name_H-M   'P 1'
#
loop_
_entity.id
_entity.type
_entity.pdbx_description
1 polymer ?
#
loop_
_entity_poly.entity_id
_entity_poly.type
_entity_poly.pdbx_seq_one_letter_code
_entity_poly.pdbx_strand_id
1 'polypeptide(L)'
;MPKLWSEIRRARAMEIIADAAMLIWVGSWTTLSWRLYNFLAGFARAGRSIREGGASLNTAGDQIGEALGRAPVIGHRMAELVRLAFSSASARFVEFGGTLERVILIIAALLSFVVLVIALNLWFQRYLPWRVERLRTIGAAHRAIRLAVKAGESEIERLLASRALHRLSYRDLLAHTP
;
A
#
# COMPACT_ATOMS: atom_id res chain seq x y z
N MET A 1 -7.31 25.45 23.16
CA MET A 1 -6.67 24.59 22.14
C MET A 1 -6.88 23.13 22.53
N PRO A 2 -7.38 22.26 21.65
CA PRO A 2 -7.56 20.85 22.00
C PRO A 2 -6.18 20.22 22.28
N LYS A 3 -5.97 19.73 23.50
CA LYS A 3 -4.74 19.02 23.88
C LYS A 3 -4.74 17.66 23.17
N LEU A 4 -3.89 17.52 22.15
CA LEU A 4 -3.74 16.28 21.36
C LEU A 4 -3.08 15.13 22.14
N TRP A 5 -2.49 15.39 23.31
CA TRP A 5 -1.68 14.42 24.05
C TRP A 5 -2.13 14.27 25.50
N SER A 6 -2.16 13.02 25.97
CA SER A 6 -2.40 12.68 27.37
C SER A 6 -1.41 13.37 28.31
N GLU A 7 -1.90 13.88 29.45
CA GLU A 7 -1.09 14.49 30.52
C GLU A 7 -0.39 13.42 31.40
N ILE A 8 -0.88 12.18 31.34
CA ILE A 8 -0.30 11.03 32.05
C ILE A 8 0.92 10.51 31.26
N ARG A 9 2.13 10.60 31.85
CA ARG A 9 3.41 10.24 31.19
C ARG A 9 3.40 8.83 30.58
N ARG A 10 2.82 7.85 31.28
CA ARG A 10 2.78 6.45 30.86
C ARG A 10 1.89 6.24 29.62
N ALA A 11 0.75 6.91 29.56
CA ALA A 11 -0.14 6.86 28.40
C ALA A 11 0.44 7.59 27.19
N ARG A 12 1.14 8.71 27.41
CA ARG A 12 1.88 9.43 26.35
C ARG A 12 2.98 8.57 25.73
N ALA A 13 3.76 7.85 26.54
CA ALA A 13 4.81 6.97 26.02
C ALA A 13 4.24 5.84 25.14
N MET A 14 3.12 5.23 25.55
CA MET A 14 2.45 4.19 24.76
C MET A 14 1.90 4.72 23.43
N GLU A 15 1.41 5.97 23.39
CA GLU A 15 0.99 6.62 22.13
C GLU A 15 2.17 6.81 21.18
N ILE A 16 3.29 7.35 21.65
CA ILE A 16 4.50 7.55 20.83
C ILE A 16 5.00 6.21 20.30
N ILE A 17 5.04 5.17 21.14
CA ILE A 17 5.46 3.83 20.74
C ILE A 17 4.50 3.25 19.71
N ALA A 18 3.20 3.41 19.89
CA ALA A 18 2.20 2.89 18.94
C ALA A 18 2.30 3.59 17.57
N ASP A 19 2.50 4.91 17.57
CA ASP A 19 2.65 5.69 16.34
C ASP A 19 4.00 5.38 15.66
N ALA A 20 5.09 5.25 16.42
CA ALA A 20 6.39 4.83 15.90
C ALA A 20 6.35 3.40 15.33
N ALA A 21 5.71 2.47 16.04
CA ALA A 21 5.51 1.11 15.57
C ALA A 21 4.67 1.08 14.28
N MET A 22 3.64 1.92 14.17
CA MET A 22 2.85 2.06 12.96
C MET A 22 3.68 2.61 11.79
N LEU A 23 4.50 3.64 12.03
CA LEU A 23 5.39 4.18 10.99
C LEU A 23 6.43 3.16 10.53
N ILE A 24 7.04 2.43 11.47
CA ILE A 24 8.00 1.37 11.16
C ILE A 24 7.30 0.25 10.37
N TRP A 25 6.10 -0.17 10.78
CA TRP A 25 5.32 -1.20 10.11
C TRP A 25 4.99 -0.79 8.67
N VAL A 26 4.34 0.36 8.50
CA VAL A 26 3.95 0.88 7.18
C VAL A 26 5.18 1.08 6.30
N GLY A 27 6.25 1.68 6.83
CA GLY A 27 7.49 1.89 6.10
C GLY A 27 8.15 0.58 5.67
N SER A 28 8.17 -0.44 6.53
CA SER A 28 8.74 -1.76 6.22
C SER A 28 7.96 -2.45 5.10
N TRP A 29 6.63 -2.47 5.19
CA TRP A 29 5.78 -3.11 4.17
C TRP A 29 5.75 -2.34 2.85
N THR A 30 5.81 -1.01 2.89
CA THR A 30 5.96 -0.19 1.69
C THR A 30 7.28 -0.48 0.99
N THR A 31 8.37 -0.53 1.76
CA THR A 31 9.71 -0.86 1.22
C THR A 31 9.74 -2.27 0.63
N LEU A 32 9.13 -3.25 1.31
CA LEU A 32 9.05 -4.62 0.82
C LEU A 32 8.23 -4.71 -0.47
N SER A 33 7.06 -4.07 -0.53
CA SER A 33 6.19 -4.05 -1.71
C SER A 33 6.86 -3.37 -2.89
N TRP A 34 7.59 -2.28 -2.65
CA TRP A 34 8.39 -1.61 -3.67
C TRP A 34 9.47 -2.53 -4.23
N ARG A 35 10.24 -3.20 -3.36
CA ARG A 35 11.28 -4.14 -3.78
C ARG A 35 10.70 -5.31 -4.57
N LEU A 36 9.56 -5.83 -4.14
CA LEU A 36 8.83 -6.89 -4.82
C LEU A 36 8.41 -6.44 -6.24
N TYR A 37 7.80 -5.26 -6.36
CA TYR A 37 7.44 -4.67 -7.65
C TYR A 37 8.65 -4.55 -8.56
N ASN A 38 9.75 -3.98 -8.08
CA ASN A 38 10.97 -3.80 -8.87
C ASN A 38 11.60 -5.13 -9.31
N PHE A 39 11.58 -6.14 -8.44
CA PHE A 39 12.06 -7.48 -8.77
C PHE A 39 11.21 -8.10 -9.88
N LEU A 40 9.88 -8.06 -9.74
CA LEU A 40 8.94 -8.59 -10.73
C LEU A 40 8.99 -7.81 -12.06
N ALA A 41 8.99 -6.48 -12.00
CA ALA A 41 9.13 -5.60 -13.16
C ALA A 41 10.49 -5.77 -13.86
N GLY A 42 11.50 -6.26 -13.14
CA GLY A 42 12.78 -6.67 -13.73
C GLY A 42 12.61 -7.72 -14.83
N PHE A 43 11.66 -8.65 -14.70
CA PHE A 43 11.38 -9.65 -15.74
C PHE A 43 10.80 -9.04 -17.02
N ALA A 44 10.20 -7.84 -16.95
CA ALA A 44 9.70 -7.14 -18.14
C ALA A 44 10.84 -6.77 -19.11
N ARG A 45 12.09 -6.71 -18.63
CA ARG A 45 13.28 -6.55 -19.47
C ARG A 45 13.42 -7.69 -20.49
N ALA A 46 13.05 -8.91 -20.12
CA ALA A 46 13.07 -10.04 -21.06
C ALA A 46 12.07 -9.83 -22.21
N GLY A 47 10.87 -9.31 -21.92
CA GLY A 47 9.88 -8.95 -22.93
C GLY A 47 10.39 -7.86 -23.88
N ARG A 48 11.10 -6.86 -23.37
CA ARG A 48 11.76 -5.83 -24.19
C ARG A 48 12.82 -6.40 -25.11
N SER A 49 13.69 -7.28 -24.60
CA SER A 49 14.73 -7.91 -25.43
C SER A 49 14.11 -8.74 -26.57
N ILE A 50 12.99 -9.42 -26.34
CA ILE A 50 12.27 -10.16 -27.40
C ILE A 50 11.68 -9.19 -28.43
N ARG A 51 11.09 -8.08 -27.99
CA ARG A 51 10.53 -7.04 -28.87
C ARG A 51 11.62 -6.40 -29.75
N GLU A 52 12.76 -6.07 -29.14
CA GLU A 52 13.95 -5.54 -29.84
C GLU A 52 14.51 -6.55 -30.84
N GLY A 53 14.53 -7.84 -30.49
CA GLY A 53 14.90 -8.92 -31.39
C GLY A 53 13.95 -9.07 -32.59
N GLY A 54 12.64 -8.92 -32.40
CA GLY A 54 11.67 -8.86 -33.50
C GLY A 54 11.95 -7.68 -34.43
N ALA A 55 12.14 -6.49 -33.86
CA ALA A 55 12.45 -5.29 -34.63
C ALA A 55 13.75 -5.43 -35.45
N SER A 56 14.80 -6.03 -34.87
CA SER A 56 16.06 -6.26 -35.58
C SER A 56 15.94 -7.30 -36.70
N LEU A 57 15.08 -8.32 -36.54
CA LEU A 57 14.74 -9.25 -37.61
C LEU A 57 14.08 -8.53 -38.80
N ASN A 58 13.19 -7.57 -38.56
CA ASN A 58 12.58 -6.79 -39.63
C ASN A 58 13.65 -6.02 -40.43
N THR A 59 14.54 -5.33 -39.72
CA THR A 59 15.64 -4.57 -40.34
C THR A 59 16.57 -5.49 -41.14
N ALA A 60 16.88 -6.69 -40.63
CA ALA A 60 17.67 -7.68 -41.37
C ALA A 60 16.95 -8.16 -42.63
N GLY A 61 15.63 -8.41 -42.57
CA GLY A 61 14.81 -8.76 -43.72
C GLY A 61 14.79 -7.66 -44.80
N ASP A 62 14.75 -6.39 -44.39
CA ASP A 62 14.81 -5.25 -45.31
C ASP A 62 16.17 -5.17 -46.03
N GLN A 63 17.27 -5.35 -45.30
CA GLN A 63 18.64 -5.35 -45.84
C GLN A 63 18.88 -6.53 -46.80
N ILE A 64 18.43 -7.74 -46.44
CA ILE A 64 18.55 -8.94 -47.28
C ILE A 64 17.67 -8.78 -48.52
N GLY A 65 16.45 -8.29 -48.36
CA GLY A 65 15.54 -8.00 -49.47
C GLY A 65 16.14 -6.96 -50.43
N GLU A 66 16.77 -5.91 -49.92
CA GLU A 66 17.45 -4.91 -50.74
C GLU A 66 18.64 -5.51 -51.52
N ALA A 67 19.44 -6.35 -50.87
CA ALA A 67 20.57 -7.03 -51.52
C ALA A 67 20.11 -7.99 -52.64
N LEU A 68 19.04 -8.76 -52.40
CA LEU A 68 18.42 -9.65 -53.39
C LEU A 68 17.76 -8.86 -54.54
N GLY A 69 17.20 -7.69 -54.24
CA GLY A 69 16.54 -6.81 -55.21
C GLY A 69 17.47 -6.31 -56.33
N ARG A 70 18.80 -6.35 -56.13
CA ARG A 70 19.81 -5.96 -57.11
C ARG A 70 20.12 -7.04 -58.15
N ALA A 71 19.60 -8.26 -58.01
CA ALA A 71 19.83 -9.35 -58.96
C ALA A 71 18.92 -9.22 -60.21
N PRO A 72 19.49 -9.13 -61.43
CA PRO A 72 18.69 -9.08 -62.64
C PRO A 72 17.95 -10.41 -62.85
N VAL A 73 16.69 -10.35 -63.31
CA VAL A 73 15.78 -11.47 -63.66
C VAL A 73 14.86 -12.01 -62.55
N ILE A 74 15.30 -12.22 -61.30
CA ILE A 74 14.45 -12.83 -60.24
C ILE A 74 14.47 -12.04 -58.91
N GLY A 75 15.35 -11.04 -58.79
CA GLY A 75 15.65 -10.35 -57.53
C GLY A 75 14.44 -9.68 -56.87
N HIS A 76 13.54 -9.05 -57.63
CA HIS A 76 12.38 -8.34 -57.07
C HIS A 76 11.37 -9.26 -56.38
N ARG A 77 11.00 -10.38 -57.02
CA ARG A 77 10.06 -11.34 -56.41
C ARG A 77 10.64 -12.01 -55.17
N MET A 78 11.93 -12.36 -55.19
CA MET A 78 12.58 -12.94 -54.01
C MET A 78 12.79 -11.92 -52.89
N ALA A 79 13.12 -10.67 -53.21
CA ALA A 79 13.20 -9.58 -52.25
C ALA A 79 11.87 -9.36 -51.51
N GLU A 80 10.75 -9.35 -52.26
CA GLU A 80 9.42 -9.17 -51.70
C GLU A 80 9.02 -10.34 -50.79
N LEU A 81 9.23 -11.59 -51.25
CA LEU A 81 8.96 -12.78 -50.45
C LEU A 81 9.77 -12.80 -49.14
N VAL A 82 11.06 -12.42 -49.20
CA VAL A 82 11.92 -12.34 -48.02
C VAL A 82 11.44 -11.25 -47.07
N ARG A 83 11.14 -10.04 -47.56
CA ARG A 83 10.59 -8.96 -46.72
C ARG A 83 9.26 -9.35 -46.08
N LEU A 84 8.38 -10.04 -46.81
CA LEU A 84 7.09 -10.50 -46.28
C LEU A 84 7.27 -11.58 -45.19
N ALA A 85 8.20 -12.52 -45.40
CA ALA A 85 8.50 -13.57 -44.43
C ALA A 85 9.09 -13.00 -43.12
N PHE A 86 10.04 -12.07 -43.23
CA PHE A 86 10.66 -11.44 -42.06
C PHE A 86 9.71 -10.47 -41.35
N SER A 87 8.92 -9.67 -42.07
CA SER A 87 7.95 -8.76 -41.45
C SER A 87 6.85 -9.51 -40.70
N SER A 88 6.32 -10.59 -41.28
CA SER A 88 5.31 -11.42 -40.62
C SER A 88 5.85 -12.16 -39.38
N ALA A 89 7.09 -12.65 -39.42
CA ALA A 89 7.75 -13.24 -38.26
C ALA A 89 8.03 -12.17 -37.19
N SER A 90 8.63 -11.04 -37.58
CA SER A 90 8.93 -9.91 -36.70
C SER A 90 7.69 -9.39 -35.97
N ALA A 91 6.59 -9.17 -36.70
CA ALA A 91 5.36 -8.63 -36.12
C ALA A 91 4.88 -9.48 -34.93
N ARG A 92 4.95 -10.81 -35.05
CA ARG A 92 4.60 -11.73 -33.95
C ARG A 92 5.52 -11.60 -32.75
N PHE A 93 6.83 -11.45 -32.95
CA PHE A 93 7.79 -11.26 -31.86
C PHE A 93 7.64 -9.91 -31.16
N VAL A 94 7.40 -8.84 -31.93
CA VAL A 94 7.17 -7.49 -31.39
C VAL A 94 5.88 -7.47 -30.56
N GLU A 95 4.80 -8.04 -31.08
CA GLU A 95 3.52 -8.12 -30.37
C GLU A 95 3.61 -8.99 -29.11
N PHE A 96 4.23 -10.16 -29.21
CA PHE A 96 4.44 -11.07 -28.08
C PHE A 96 5.30 -10.42 -26.99
N GLY A 97 6.45 -9.84 -27.36
CA GLY A 97 7.34 -9.15 -26.44
C GLY A 97 6.64 -8.01 -25.71
N GLY A 98 5.79 -7.24 -26.42
CA GLY A 98 5.02 -6.17 -25.81
C GLY A 98 3.87 -6.63 -24.91
N THR A 99 3.17 -7.70 -25.30
CA THR A 99 2.14 -8.31 -24.46
C THR A 99 2.75 -8.88 -23.19
N LEU A 100 3.87 -9.59 -23.29
CA LEU A 100 4.58 -10.18 -22.17
C LEU A 100 5.07 -9.10 -21.19
N GLU A 101 5.70 -8.03 -21.69
CA GLU A 101 6.10 -6.89 -20.87
C GLU A 101 4.90 -6.30 -20.10
N ARG A 102 3.76 -6.09 -20.78
CA ARG A 102 2.57 -5.53 -20.16
C ARG A 102 1.97 -6.44 -19.09
N VAL A 103 1.85 -7.74 -19.38
CA VAL A 103 1.31 -8.73 -18.44
C VAL A 103 2.20 -8.83 -17.20
N ILE A 104 3.53 -8.89 -17.36
CA ILE A 104 4.46 -8.92 -16.25
C ILE A 104 4.32 -7.68 -15.37
N LEU A 105 4.23 -6.48 -15.97
CA LEU A 105 4.06 -5.24 -15.21
C LEU A 105 2.73 -5.19 -14.46
N ILE A 106 1.63 -5.65 -15.07
CA ILE A 106 0.31 -5.72 -14.41
C ILE A 106 0.37 -6.69 -13.23
N ILE A 107 0.92 -7.89 -13.42
CA ILE A 107 1.06 -8.89 -12.35
C ILE A 107 1.96 -8.37 -11.23
N ALA A 108 3.08 -7.72 -11.57
CA ALA A 108 3.99 -7.11 -10.61
C ALA A 108 3.28 -6.07 -9.74
N ALA A 109 2.51 -5.19 -10.36
CA ALA A 109 1.74 -4.17 -9.67
C ALA A 109 0.65 -4.78 -8.79
N LEU A 110 -0.10 -5.75 -9.32
CA LEU A 110 -1.23 -6.36 -8.62
C LEU A 110 -0.78 -7.16 -7.40
N LEU A 111 0.27 -7.97 -7.52
CA LEU A 111 0.84 -8.71 -6.39
C LEU A 111 1.40 -7.77 -5.33
N SER A 112 2.15 -6.75 -5.73
CA SER A 112 2.74 -5.79 -4.78
C SER A 112 1.65 -5.00 -4.05
N PHE A 113 0.59 -4.63 -4.76
CA PHE A 113 -0.57 -3.95 -4.18
C PHE A 113 -1.32 -4.84 -3.19
N VAL A 114 -1.59 -6.10 -3.53
CA VAL A 114 -2.27 -7.04 -2.64
C VAL A 114 -1.47 -7.27 -1.36
N VAL A 115 -0.16 -7.46 -1.45
CA VAL A 115 0.72 -7.61 -0.28
C VAL A 115 0.64 -6.38 0.62
N LEU A 116 0.72 -5.18 0.04
CA LEU A 116 0.61 -3.94 0.79
C LEU A 116 -0.75 -3.80 1.48
N VAL A 117 -1.85 -4.05 0.76
CA VAL A 117 -3.21 -3.93 1.30
C VAL A 117 -3.43 -4.91 2.45
N ILE A 118 -3.03 -6.18 2.31
CA ILE A 118 -3.17 -7.18 3.37
C ILE A 118 -2.41 -6.75 4.62
N ALA A 119 -1.14 -6.34 4.46
CA ALA A 119 -0.30 -5.92 5.57
C ALA A 119 -0.83 -4.68 6.31
N LEU A 120 -1.40 -3.73 5.57
CA LEU A 120 -2.03 -2.55 6.16
C LEU A 120 -3.33 -2.92 6.86
N ASN A 121 -4.17 -3.77 6.26
CA ASN A 121 -5.48 -4.12 6.80
C ASN A 121 -5.38 -4.83 8.16
N LEU A 122 -4.42 -5.74 8.32
CA LEU A 122 -4.14 -6.40 9.61
C LEU A 122 -3.84 -5.39 10.73
N TRP A 123 -3.07 -4.34 10.42
CA TRP A 123 -2.74 -3.31 11.40
C TRP A 123 -3.92 -2.36 11.64
N PHE A 124 -4.63 -1.96 10.58
CA PHE A 124 -5.82 -1.11 10.68
C PHE A 124 -6.89 -1.75 11.55
N GLN A 125 -7.20 -3.04 11.36
CA GLN A 125 -8.18 -3.76 12.17
C GLN A 125 -7.82 -3.79 13.65
N ARG A 126 -6.53 -3.79 13.99
CA ARG A 126 -6.07 -3.79 15.39
C ARG A 126 -6.01 -2.39 16.00
N TYR A 127 -5.57 -1.38 15.24
CA TYR A 127 -5.32 -0.03 15.76
C TYR A 127 -6.59 0.85 15.82
N LEU A 128 -7.51 0.72 14.86
CA LEU A 128 -8.76 1.50 14.82
C LEU A 128 -9.64 1.34 16.07
N PRO A 129 -9.95 0.11 16.55
CA PRO A 129 -10.85 -0.04 17.69
C PRO A 129 -10.27 0.59 18.96
N TRP A 130 -8.95 0.46 19.18
CA TRP A 130 -8.28 1.10 20.33
C TRP A 130 -8.38 2.63 20.29
N ARG A 131 -8.20 3.24 19.11
CA ARG A 131 -8.30 4.69 18.94
C ARG A 131 -9.74 5.19 19.09
N VAL A 132 -10.72 4.45 18.55
CA VAL A 132 -12.15 4.80 18.63
C VAL A 132 -12.67 4.72 20.06
N GLU A 133 -12.32 3.66 20.80
CA GLU A 133 -12.67 3.50 22.23
C GLU A 133 -12.17 4.71 23.05
N ARG A 134 -10.96 5.16 22.73
CA ARG A 134 -10.31 6.25 23.44
C ARG A 134 -10.87 7.62 23.09
N LEU A 135 -11.14 7.90 21.82
CA LEU A 135 -11.83 9.11 21.39
C LEU A 135 -13.24 9.20 21.98
N ARG A 136 -13.94 8.07 22.08
CA ARG A 136 -15.23 7.97 22.79
C ARG A 136 -15.10 8.33 24.26
N THR A 137 -14.08 7.79 24.94
CA THR A 137 -13.81 8.08 26.35
C THR A 137 -13.48 9.55 26.60
N ILE A 138 -12.61 10.16 25.76
CA ILE A 138 -12.27 11.59 25.85
C ILE A 138 -13.48 12.48 25.55
N GLY A 139 -14.30 12.10 24.56
CA GLY A 139 -15.54 12.81 24.23
C GLY A 139 -16.60 12.70 25.34
N ALA A 140 -16.68 11.56 26.01
CA ALA A 140 -17.53 11.37 27.20
C ALA A 140 -17.02 12.21 28.37
N ALA A 141 -15.71 12.25 28.62
CA ALA A 141 -15.10 13.08 29.66
C ALA A 141 -15.32 14.58 29.41
N HIS A 142 -15.15 15.07 28.18
CA HIS A 142 -15.43 16.47 27.83
C HIS A 142 -16.92 16.82 28.00
N ARG A 143 -17.83 15.90 27.66
CA ARG A 143 -19.27 16.10 27.91
C ARG A 143 -19.56 16.15 29.41
N ALA A 144 -18.98 15.24 30.19
CA ALA A 144 -19.14 15.23 31.64
C ALA A 144 -18.61 16.51 32.29
N ILE A 145 -17.42 16.99 31.90
CA ILE A 145 -16.85 18.25 32.41
C ILE A 145 -17.73 19.45 32.04
N ARG A 146 -18.25 19.53 30.80
CA ARG A 146 -19.15 20.62 30.40
C ARG A 146 -20.50 20.59 31.12
N LEU A 147 -21.03 19.40 31.41
CA LEU A 147 -22.25 19.24 32.19
C LEU A 147 -21.98 19.54 33.68
N ALA A 148 -20.82 19.14 34.19
CA ALA A 148 -20.38 19.41 35.54
C ALA A 148 -20.19 20.93 35.76
N VAL A 149 -19.54 21.66 34.84
CA VAL A 149 -19.43 23.13 34.92
C VAL A 149 -20.80 23.84 34.94
N LYS A 150 -21.88 23.20 34.46
CA LYS A 150 -23.25 23.72 34.54
C LYS A 150 -23.99 23.31 35.83
N ALA A 151 -23.55 22.24 36.50
CA ALA A 151 -24.09 21.81 37.79
C ALA A 151 -23.30 22.51 38.91
N GLY A 152 -23.94 22.82 40.04
CA GLY A 152 -23.22 23.39 41.19
C GLY A 152 -22.18 22.42 41.74
N GLU A 153 -21.09 22.94 42.32
CA GLU A 153 -19.95 22.17 42.84
C GLU A 153 -20.39 21.05 43.82
N SER A 154 -21.38 21.34 44.67
CA SER A 154 -21.96 20.39 45.63
C SER A 154 -22.78 19.26 44.99
N GLU A 155 -23.41 19.51 43.84
CA GLU A 155 -24.23 18.52 43.13
C GLU A 155 -23.35 17.56 42.32
N ILE A 156 -22.25 18.07 41.76
CA ILE A 156 -21.21 17.26 41.12
C ILE A 156 -20.55 16.34 42.16
N GLU A 157 -20.21 16.88 43.34
CA GLU A 157 -19.57 16.11 44.41
C GLU A 157 -20.48 14.98 44.90
N ARG A 158 -21.79 15.26 45.10
CA ARG A 158 -22.79 14.22 45.39
C ARG A 158 -22.90 13.15 44.31
N LEU A 159 -22.91 13.55 43.03
CA LEU A 159 -23.02 12.62 41.91
C LEU A 159 -21.76 11.76 41.75
N LEU A 160 -20.57 12.33 41.99
CA LEU A 160 -19.31 11.59 41.99
C LEU A 160 -19.21 10.63 43.18
N ALA A 161 -19.63 11.06 44.38
CA ALA A 161 -19.70 10.23 45.57
C ALA A 161 -20.67 9.04 45.39
N SER A 162 -21.87 9.28 44.84
CA SER A 162 -22.84 8.23 44.52
C SER A 162 -22.28 7.22 43.51
N ARG A 163 -21.61 7.71 42.45
CA ARG A 163 -21.00 6.85 41.43
C ARG A 163 -19.81 6.06 41.96
N ALA A 164 -19.03 6.66 42.84
CA ALA A 164 -17.92 6.02 43.54
C ALA A 164 -18.45 4.88 44.42
N LEU A 165 -19.51 5.12 45.20
CA LEU A 165 -20.18 4.11 46.02
C LEU A 165 -20.66 2.89 45.20
N HIS A 166 -21.13 3.12 43.98
CA HIS A 166 -21.64 2.06 43.10
C HIS A 166 -20.57 1.36 42.25
N ARG A 167 -19.35 1.89 42.13
CA ARG A 167 -18.29 1.31 41.29
C ARG A 167 -17.08 0.80 42.06
N LEU A 168 -16.78 1.36 43.23
CA LEU A 168 -15.65 0.94 44.04
C LEU A 168 -16.02 -0.28 44.89
N SER A 169 -15.03 -1.13 45.17
CA SER A 169 -15.24 -2.26 46.07
C SER A 169 -15.39 -1.75 47.51
N TYR A 170 -16.11 -2.50 48.34
CA TYR A 170 -16.29 -2.18 49.77
C TYR A 170 -14.96 -1.97 50.50
N ARG A 171 -13.90 -2.67 50.07
CA ARG A 171 -12.56 -2.59 50.65
C ARG A 171 -11.87 -1.25 50.35
N ASP A 172 -12.09 -0.68 49.17
CA ASP A 172 -11.54 0.63 48.78
C ASP A 172 -12.29 1.78 49.46
N LEU A 173 -13.60 1.61 49.70
CA LEU A 173 -14.43 2.59 50.40
C LEU A 173 -14.02 2.74 51.88
N LEU A 174 -13.67 1.63 52.54
CA LEU A 174 -13.18 1.61 53.92
C LEU A 174 -11.87 2.40 54.11
N ALA A 175 -11.03 2.47 53.08
CA ALA A 175 -9.77 3.23 53.14
C ALA A 175 -9.97 4.76 53.13
N HIS A 176 -11.19 5.23 52.81
CA HIS A 176 -11.52 6.66 52.67
C HIS A 176 -12.65 7.10 53.60
N THR A 177 -13.13 6.21 54.46
CA THR A 177 -14.13 6.52 55.49
C THR A 177 -13.39 6.73 56.82
N PRO A 178 -13.61 7.86 57.54
CA PRO A 178 -12.97 8.13 58.81
C PRO A 178 -13.39 7.18 59.93
#